data_AF-A0A968H1T1-F1
#
_entry.id   AF-A0A968H1T1-F1
#
_cell.length_a   1.000
_cell.length_b   1.000
_cell.length_c   1.000
_cell.angle_alpha   90.00
_cell.angle_beta   90.00
_cell.angle_gamma   90.00
#
_symmetry.space_group_name_H-M   'P 1'
#
loop_
_entity.id
_entity.type
_entity.pdbx_description
1 polymer ?
#
loop_
_entity_poly.entity_id
_entity_poly.type
_entity_poly.pdbx_seq_one_letter_code
_entity_poly.pdbx_strand_id
1 'polypeptide(L)'
;MKPRRRLWRRLLLSHLVVVSIGGATLFLAVGYVAPAAFDAAMGHAMTGMDGMSDMMAGLIRTAFQDAIQGALVIAIAVAAVAAVIASIALSTRVSRPIGRLADASRRIASGRYAERVPVASNDEIGELADSFNTMAASLEATERRRLQLVGDVAHELRTPLATLDGYLEG
;
A
#
# COMPACT_ATOMS: atom_id res chain seq x y z
N MET A 1 -26.29 5.90 -1.32
CA MET A 1 -25.38 4.86 -0.78
C MET A 1 -24.98 3.91 -1.91
N LYS A 2 -23.78 4.07 -2.49
CA LYS A 2 -23.25 3.25 -3.61
C LYS A 2 -21.96 2.53 -3.14
N PRO A 3 -21.59 1.39 -3.73
CA PRO A 3 -21.09 0.24 -2.98
C PRO A 3 -19.60 0.32 -2.60
N ARG A 4 -19.34 0.11 -1.30
CA ARG A 4 -18.07 0.11 -0.53
C ARG A 4 -17.09 -1.02 -0.88
N ARG A 5 -17.00 -1.44 -2.14
CA ARG A 5 -16.35 -2.72 -2.54
C ARG A 5 -15.17 -2.55 -3.51
N ARG A 6 -14.63 -1.35 -3.76
CA ARG A 6 -13.67 -1.15 -4.87
C ARG A 6 -12.20 -1.26 -4.45
N LEU A 7 -11.79 -0.75 -3.28
CA LEU A 7 -10.39 -0.87 -2.83
C LEU A 7 -10.04 -2.29 -2.42
N TRP A 8 -10.92 -2.94 -1.64
CA TRP A 8 -10.68 -4.31 -1.18
C TRP A 8 -10.57 -5.29 -2.36
N ARG A 9 -11.38 -5.08 -3.42
CA ARG A 9 -11.27 -5.84 -4.67
C ARG A 9 -9.94 -5.58 -5.40
N ARG A 10 -9.41 -4.36 -5.39
CA ARG A 10 -8.13 -4.02 -6.04
C ARG A 10 -6.93 -4.57 -5.28
N LEU A 11 -6.98 -4.54 -3.95
CA LEU A 11 -5.98 -5.13 -3.07
C LEU A 11 -5.99 -6.66 -3.15
N LEU A 12 -7.18 -7.26 -3.21
CA LEU A 12 -7.32 -8.68 -3.51
C LEU A 12 -6.83 -9.02 -4.91
N LEU A 13 -7.10 -8.18 -5.92
CA LEU A 13 -6.57 -8.41 -7.26
C LEU A 13 -5.04 -8.37 -7.27
N SER A 14 -4.39 -7.45 -6.56
CA SER A 14 -2.92 -7.43 -6.50
C SER A 14 -2.36 -8.65 -5.78
N HIS A 15 -3.00 -9.11 -4.70
CA HIS A 15 -2.59 -10.35 -4.01
C HIS A 15 -2.87 -11.58 -4.86
N LEU A 16 -4.01 -11.64 -5.57
CA LEU A 16 -4.33 -12.70 -6.52
C LEU A 16 -3.31 -12.75 -7.66
N VAL A 17 -2.84 -11.61 -8.15
CA VAL A 17 -1.75 -11.54 -9.14
C VAL A 17 -0.44 -12.10 -8.56
N VAL A 18 -0.08 -11.74 -7.33
CA VAL A 18 1.13 -12.30 -6.68
C VAL A 18 1.01 -13.81 -6.47
N VAL A 19 -0.14 -14.28 -5.98
CA VAL A 19 -0.41 -15.70 -5.74
C VAL A 19 -0.45 -16.48 -7.05
N SER A 20 -1.04 -15.92 -8.11
CA SER A 20 -1.08 -16.56 -9.43
C SER A 20 0.29 -16.57 -10.10
N ILE A 21 1.12 -15.53 -9.94
CA ILE A 21 2.52 -15.53 -10.38
C ILE A 21 3.31 -16.59 -9.62
N GLY A 22 3.18 -16.66 -8.29
CA GLY A 22 3.85 -17.69 -7.48
C GLY A 22 3.41 -19.10 -7.85
N GLY A 23 2.11 -19.31 -8.01
CA GLY A 23 1.52 -20.59 -8.43
C GLY A 23 1.94 -21.00 -9.84
N ALA A 24 1.94 -20.07 -10.81
CA ALA A 24 2.41 -20.33 -12.18
C ALA A 24 3.91 -20.64 -12.21
N THR A 25 4.70 -19.95 -11.39
CA THR A 25 6.15 -20.23 -11.28
C THR A 25 6.38 -21.64 -10.72
N LEU A 26 5.65 -22.03 -9.66
CA LEU A 26 5.72 -23.38 -9.11
C LEU A 26 5.26 -24.43 -10.13
N PHE A 27 4.15 -24.16 -10.83
CA PHE A 27 3.60 -25.05 -11.84
C PHE A 27 4.55 -25.25 -13.02
N LEU A 28 5.18 -24.19 -13.52
CA LEU A 28 6.15 -24.28 -14.61
C LEU A 28 7.45 -24.95 -14.17
N ALA A 29 7.95 -24.64 -12.97
CA ALA A 29 9.13 -25.29 -12.42
C ALA A 29 8.94 -26.81 -12.30
N VAL A 30 7.80 -27.26 -11.75
CA VAL A 30 7.49 -28.70 -11.65
C VAL A 30 7.19 -29.30 -13.02
N GLY A 31 6.43 -28.60 -13.87
CA GLY A 31 5.92 -29.14 -15.14
C GLY A 31 6.96 -29.22 -16.25
N TYR A 32 7.99 -28.37 -16.26
CA TYR A 32 9.02 -28.39 -17.31
C TYR A 32 10.36 -28.94 -16.82
N VAL A 33 10.77 -28.62 -15.59
CA VAL A 33 12.11 -29.00 -15.12
C VAL A 33 12.13 -30.45 -14.63
N ALA A 34 11.06 -30.92 -13.98
CA ALA A 34 11.01 -32.29 -13.46
C ALA A 34 11.01 -33.36 -14.58
N PRO A 35 10.25 -33.22 -15.68
CA PRO A 35 10.29 -34.19 -16.79
C PRO A 35 11.63 -34.18 -17.52
N ALA A 36 12.19 -33.00 -17.81
CA ALA A 36 13.49 -32.90 -18.47
C ALA A 36 14.62 -33.53 -17.64
N ALA A 37 14.58 -33.37 -16.31
CA ALA A 37 15.52 -34.02 -15.41
C ALA A 37 15.33 -35.54 -15.38
N PHE A 38 14.09 -36.02 -15.43
CA PHE A 38 13.74 -37.44 -15.45
C PHE A 38 14.18 -38.11 -16.76
N ASP A 39 13.96 -37.46 -17.92
CA ASP A 39 14.38 -37.97 -19.22
C ASP A 39 15.91 -38.06 -19.34
N ALA A 40 16.64 -37.05 -18.83
CA ALA A 40 18.09 -37.06 -18.77
C ALA A 40 18.63 -38.19 -17.86
N ALA A 41 17.95 -38.44 -16.75
CA ALA A 41 18.19 -39.53 -15.81
C ALA A 41 17.97 -40.91 -16.45
N MET A 42 16.91 -41.07 -17.24
CA MET A 42 16.53 -42.34 -17.85
C MET A 42 17.39 -42.70 -19.07
N GLY A 43 17.85 -41.70 -19.83
CA GLY A 43 18.76 -41.91 -20.97
C GLY A 43 20.11 -42.52 -20.60
N HIS A 44 20.60 -42.28 -19.37
CA HIS A 44 21.82 -42.90 -18.87
C HIS A 44 21.59 -44.34 -18.36
N ALA A 45 20.38 -44.67 -17.90
CA ALA A 45 20.02 -45.91 -17.20
C ALA A 45 20.12 -47.20 -18.03
N MET A 46 20.13 -47.12 -19.36
CA MET A 46 20.09 -48.29 -20.23
C MET A 46 21.46 -48.92 -20.56
N THR A 47 22.57 -48.55 -19.89
CA THR A 47 23.93 -48.89 -20.39
C THR A 47 24.77 -49.91 -19.57
N GLY A 48 24.25 -50.57 -18.52
CA GLY A 48 24.93 -51.72 -17.89
C GLY A 48 24.23 -52.22 -16.62
N MET A 49 24.62 -53.37 -16.07
CA MET A 49 23.92 -54.00 -14.94
C MET A 49 24.94 -54.36 -13.85
N ASP A 50 24.58 -54.19 -12.58
CA ASP A 50 25.28 -54.46 -11.30
C ASP A 50 26.29 -53.42 -10.76
N GLY A 51 27.14 -52.78 -11.57
CA GLY A 51 27.87 -51.54 -11.15
C GLY A 51 27.15 -50.25 -11.57
N MET A 52 26.22 -50.41 -12.51
CA MET A 52 25.43 -49.34 -13.10
C MET A 52 24.27 -48.92 -12.21
N SER A 53 23.70 -49.77 -11.37
CA SER A 53 22.55 -49.38 -10.53
C SER A 53 22.91 -48.29 -9.54
N ASP A 54 24.07 -48.39 -8.88
CA ASP A 54 24.54 -47.41 -7.90
C ASP A 54 25.05 -46.13 -8.57
N MET A 55 25.75 -46.27 -9.71
CA MET A 55 26.18 -45.13 -10.52
C MET A 55 24.98 -44.39 -11.13
N MET A 56 23.95 -45.11 -11.59
CA MET A 56 22.70 -44.54 -12.10
C MET A 56 21.91 -43.87 -10.99
N ALA A 57 21.79 -44.50 -9.82
CA ALA A 57 21.16 -43.89 -8.67
C ALA A 57 21.87 -42.58 -8.25
N GLY A 58 23.20 -42.54 -8.36
CA GLY A 58 24.01 -41.33 -8.16
C GLY A 58 23.69 -40.22 -9.17
N LEU A 59 23.72 -40.54 -10.46
CA LEU A 59 23.46 -39.58 -11.55
C LEU A 59 22.02 -39.04 -11.54
N ILE A 60 21.03 -39.90 -11.27
CA ILE A 60 19.62 -39.50 -11.11
C ILE A 60 19.48 -38.58 -9.91
N ARG A 61 20.15 -38.90 -8.80
CA ARG A 61 20.12 -38.07 -7.58
C ARG A 61 20.74 -36.70 -7.82
N THR A 62 21.88 -36.60 -8.50
CA THR A 62 22.52 -35.31 -8.81
C THR A 62 21.70 -34.49 -9.79
N ALA A 63 21.19 -35.10 -10.87
CA ALA A 63 20.35 -34.41 -11.85
C ALA A 63 19.06 -33.87 -11.21
N PHE A 64 18.43 -34.67 -10.33
CA PHE A 64 17.26 -34.25 -9.57
C PHE A 64 17.58 -33.13 -8.57
N GLN A 65 18.72 -33.20 -7.88
CA GLN A 65 19.17 -32.16 -6.96
C GLN A 65 19.44 -30.84 -7.70
N ASP A 66 20.11 -30.87 -8.84
CA ASP A 66 20.40 -29.67 -9.65
C ASP A 66 19.12 -29.06 -10.22
N ALA A 67 18.19 -29.91 -10.69
CA ALA A 67 16.87 -29.49 -11.15
C ALA A 67 16.06 -28.80 -10.04
N ILE A 68 16.01 -29.37 -8.83
CA ILE A 68 15.34 -28.77 -7.68
C ILE A 68 16.02 -27.48 -7.26
N GLN A 69 17.35 -27.44 -7.18
CA GLN A 69 18.08 -26.23 -6.78
C GLN A 69 17.85 -25.10 -7.78
N GLY A 70 17.93 -25.37 -9.09
CA GLY A 70 17.63 -24.39 -10.13
C GLY A 70 16.19 -23.87 -10.04
N ALA A 71 15.22 -24.78 -9.87
CA ALA A 71 13.81 -24.43 -9.69
C ALA A 71 13.60 -23.54 -8.44
N LEU A 72 14.23 -23.86 -7.31
CA LEU A 72 14.12 -23.08 -6.08
C LEU A 72 14.73 -21.69 -6.23
N VAL A 73 15.90 -21.57 -6.87
CA VAL A 73 16.54 -20.26 -7.10
C VAL A 73 15.65 -19.36 -7.95
N ILE A 74 15.08 -19.89 -9.04
CA ILE A 74 14.15 -19.13 -9.90
C ILE A 74 12.89 -18.76 -9.12
N ALA A 75 12.30 -19.71 -8.38
CA ALA A 75 11.09 -19.46 -7.60
C ALA A 75 11.30 -18.37 -6.54
N ILE A 76 12.43 -18.41 -5.81
CA ILE A 76 12.80 -17.40 -4.81
C ILE A 76 13.01 -16.04 -5.48
N ALA A 77 13.73 -16.00 -6.61
CA ALA A 77 13.98 -14.76 -7.33
C ALA A 77 12.66 -14.09 -7.79
N VAL A 78 11.75 -14.87 -8.39
CA VAL A 78 10.44 -14.36 -8.82
C VAL A 78 9.59 -13.91 -7.62
N ALA A 79 9.56 -14.70 -6.55
CA ALA A 79 8.82 -14.35 -5.33
C ALA A 79 9.35 -13.06 -4.69
N ALA A 80 10.68 -12.88 -4.65
CA ALA A 80 11.31 -11.67 -4.13
C ALA A 80 10.93 -10.43 -4.96
N VAL A 81 10.98 -10.53 -6.29
CA VAL A 81 10.58 -9.44 -7.19
C VAL A 81 9.09 -9.11 -7.00
N ALA A 82 8.22 -10.12 -6.93
CA ALA A 82 6.79 -9.93 -6.70
C ALA A 82 6.51 -9.25 -5.35
N ALA A 83 7.22 -9.65 -4.28
CA ALA A 83 7.10 -9.05 -2.96
C ALA A 83 7.51 -7.57 -2.94
N VAL A 84 8.60 -7.21 -3.64
CA VAL A 84 9.05 -5.81 -3.77
C VAL A 84 7.99 -4.97 -4.49
N ILE A 85 7.47 -5.46 -5.61
CA ILE A 85 6.41 -4.76 -6.38
C ILE A 85 5.16 -4.56 -5.51
N ALA A 86 4.72 -5.60 -4.80
CA ALA A 86 3.57 -5.53 -3.91
C ALA A 86 3.79 -4.52 -2.77
N SER A 87 4.98 -4.52 -2.16
CA SER A 87 5.36 -3.57 -1.11
C SER A 87 5.33 -2.12 -1.60
N ILE A 88 5.90 -1.84 -2.77
CA ILE A 88 5.87 -0.50 -3.38
C ILE A 88 4.43 -0.08 -3.68
N ALA A 89 3.62 -0.98 -4.24
CA ALA A 89 2.22 -0.69 -4.55
C ALA A 89 1.40 -0.39 -3.28
N LEU A 90 1.59 -1.17 -2.20
CA LEU A 90 0.91 -0.96 -0.92
C LEU A 90 1.33 0.36 -0.26
N SER A 91 2.63 0.63 -0.23
CA SER A 91 3.18 1.87 0.33
C SER A 91 2.65 3.10 -0.40
N THR A 92 2.64 3.08 -1.73
CA THR A 92 2.21 4.23 -2.54
C THR A 92 0.70 4.45 -2.54
N ARG A 93 -0.10 3.39 -2.50
CA ARG A 93 -1.57 3.48 -2.62
C ARG A 93 -2.29 3.57 -1.29
N VAL A 94 -1.68 3.10 -0.19
CA VAL A 94 -2.34 3.03 1.12
C VAL A 94 -1.55 3.78 2.17
N SER A 95 -0.32 3.36 2.46
CA SER A 95 0.45 3.90 3.60
C SER A 95 0.77 5.39 3.44
N ARG A 96 1.21 5.82 2.24
CA ARG A 96 1.54 7.23 1.97
C ARG A 96 0.33 8.16 2.07
N PRO A 97 -0.82 7.91 1.41
CA PRO A 97 -2.02 8.74 1.57
C PRO A 97 -2.52 8.83 3.01
N ILE A 98 -2.54 7.71 3.75
CA ILE A 98 -2.95 7.69 5.16
C ILE A 98 -1.99 8.54 6.02
N GLY A 99 -0.67 8.40 5.80
CA GLY A 99 0.32 9.23 6.47
C GLY A 99 0.10 10.73 6.21
N ARG A 100 -0.18 11.13 4.97
CA ARG A 100 -0.48 12.53 4.63
C ARG A 100 -1.72 13.05 5.34
N LEU A 101 -2.78 12.24 5.44
CA LEU A 101 -3.99 12.59 6.18
C LEU A 101 -3.71 12.76 7.67
N ALA A 102 -2.93 11.86 8.26
CA ALA A 102 -2.52 11.96 9.66
C ALA A 102 -1.73 13.24 9.92
N ASP A 103 -0.77 13.58 9.05
CA ASP A 103 0.03 14.80 9.20
C ASP A 103 -0.81 16.06 8.99
N ALA A 104 -1.67 16.10 7.98
CA ALA A 104 -2.61 17.20 7.77
C ALA A 104 -3.54 17.38 8.97
N SER A 105 -4.01 16.28 9.56
CA SER A 105 -4.85 16.31 10.77
C SER A 105 -4.11 16.96 11.94
N ARG A 106 -2.83 16.62 12.16
CA ARG A 106 -1.99 17.30 13.17
C ARG A 106 -1.83 18.79 12.88
N ARG A 107 -1.69 19.17 11.60
CA ARG A 107 -1.59 20.59 11.21
C ARG A 107 -2.88 21.37 11.49
N ILE A 108 -4.04 20.78 11.18
CA ILE A 108 -5.35 21.37 11.52
C ILE A 108 -5.49 21.50 13.04
N ALA A 109 -5.11 20.48 13.80
CA ALA A 109 -5.14 20.53 15.27
C ALA A 109 -4.25 21.64 15.85
N SER A 110 -3.18 22.03 15.15
CA SER A 110 -2.34 23.19 15.51
C SER A 110 -2.89 24.56 15.04
N GLY A 111 -4.12 24.63 14.55
CA GLY A 111 -4.78 25.87 14.11
C GLY A 111 -4.62 26.21 12.62
N ARG A 112 -3.95 25.38 11.82
CA ARG A 112 -3.83 25.60 10.36
C ARG A 112 -5.06 25.05 9.61
N TYR A 113 -6.20 25.72 9.74
CA TYR A 113 -7.48 25.26 9.19
C TYR A 113 -7.59 25.29 7.65
N ALA A 114 -6.73 26.05 6.97
CA ALA A 114 -6.68 26.12 5.51
C ALA A 114 -6.02 24.87 4.85
N GLU A 115 -5.47 23.95 5.64
CA GLU A 115 -4.81 22.74 5.15
C GLU A 115 -5.78 21.85 4.35
N ARG A 116 -5.32 21.31 3.22
CA ARG A 116 -6.08 20.36 2.38
C ARG A 116 -5.18 19.21 1.93
N VAL A 117 -5.77 18.05 1.70
CA VAL A 117 -5.08 16.86 1.20
C VAL A 117 -5.54 16.57 -0.23
N PRO A 118 -4.62 16.26 -1.17
CA PRO A 118 -5.00 15.93 -2.55
C PRO A 118 -5.78 14.62 -2.64
N VAL A 119 -6.87 14.65 -3.41
CA VAL A 119 -7.74 13.50 -3.67
C VAL A 119 -7.20 12.78 -4.91
N ALA A 120 -6.28 11.84 -4.70
CA ALA A 120 -5.54 11.20 -5.78
C ALA A 120 -6.17 9.88 -6.27
N SER A 121 -7.27 9.42 -5.64
CA SER A 121 -7.89 8.14 -5.96
C SER A 121 -9.41 8.23 -5.95
N ASN A 122 -10.07 7.39 -6.75
CA ASN A 122 -11.53 7.25 -6.80
C ASN A 122 -11.99 6.01 -6.02
N ASP A 123 -11.35 5.75 -4.89
CA ASP A 123 -11.63 4.64 -3.99
C ASP A 123 -11.84 5.16 -2.56
N GLU A 124 -11.95 4.23 -1.62
CA GLU A 124 -12.22 4.47 -0.21
C GLU A 124 -11.19 5.41 0.46
N ILE A 125 -9.94 5.46 -0.04
CA ILE A 125 -8.92 6.42 0.45
C ILE A 125 -9.17 7.82 -0.13
N GLY A 126 -9.62 7.90 -1.39
CA GLY A 126 -10.09 9.15 -1.99
C GLY A 126 -11.29 9.73 -1.27
N GLU A 127 -12.29 8.90 -0.98
CA GLU A 127 -13.48 9.29 -0.21
C GLU A 127 -13.13 9.76 1.20
N LEU A 128 -12.14 9.14 1.84
CA LEU A 128 -11.60 9.60 3.11
C LEU A 128 -10.91 10.97 2.98
N ALA A 129 -10.16 11.21 1.91
CA ALA A 129 -9.54 12.51 1.66
C ALA A 129 -10.60 13.61 1.40
N ASP A 130 -11.66 13.32 0.66
CA ASP A 130 -12.79 14.22 0.47
C ASP A 130 -13.50 14.55 1.79
N SER A 131 -13.76 13.52 2.60
CA SER A 131 -14.38 13.67 3.91
C SER A 131 -13.51 14.53 4.83
N PHE A 132 -12.19 14.31 4.83
CA PHE A 132 -11.22 15.13 5.56
C PHE A 132 -11.25 16.59 5.11
N ASN A 133 -11.21 16.85 3.80
CA ASN A 133 -11.23 18.21 3.27
C ASN A 133 -12.54 18.95 3.61
N THR A 134 -13.66 18.24 3.63
CA THR A 134 -14.97 18.77 4.02
C THR A 134 -14.98 19.17 5.51
N MET A 135 -14.43 18.32 6.38
CA MET A 135 -14.25 18.63 7.79
C MET A 135 -13.33 19.86 7.97
N ALA A 136 -12.21 19.91 7.25
CA ALA A 136 -11.25 21.02 7.30
C ALA A 136 -11.90 22.35 6.90
N ALA A 137 -12.69 22.37 5.82
CA ALA A 137 -13.44 23.54 5.38
C ALA A 137 -14.48 24.00 6.41
N SER A 138 -15.14 23.07 7.10
CA SER A 138 -16.13 23.38 8.13
C SER A 138 -15.48 24.00 9.37
N LEU A 139 -14.31 23.48 9.78
CA LEU A 139 -13.50 24.06 10.86
C LEU A 139 -13.02 25.47 10.51
N GLU A 140 -12.52 25.66 9.29
CA GLU A 140 -12.08 26.98 8.81
C GLU A 140 -13.22 28.01 8.81
N ALA A 141 -14.40 27.62 8.33
CA ALA A 141 -15.57 28.50 8.37
C ALA A 141 -15.98 28.85 9.80
N THR A 142 -15.88 27.90 10.73
CA THR A 142 -16.19 28.12 12.15
C THR A 142 -15.21 29.10 12.79
N GLU A 143 -13.92 28.96 12.53
CA GLU A 143 -12.91 29.89 13.05
C GLU A 143 -13.07 31.29 12.47
N ARG A 144 -13.38 31.42 11.17
CA ARG A 144 -13.65 32.73 10.56
C ARG A 144 -14.83 33.45 11.23
N ARG A 145 -15.93 32.74 11.51
CA ARG A 145 -17.09 33.30 12.23
C ARG A 145 -16.72 33.72 13.64
N ARG A 146 -15.91 32.92 14.34
CA ARG A 146 -15.42 33.26 15.68
C ARG A 146 -14.62 34.55 15.66
N LEU A 147 -13.69 34.71 14.72
CA LEU A 147 -12.88 35.92 14.58
C LEU A 147 -13.72 37.17 14.23
N GLN A 148 -14.72 37.02 13.36
CA GLN A 148 -15.67 38.09 13.06
C GLN A 148 -16.43 38.54 14.31
N LEU A 149 -16.99 37.60 15.07
CA LEU A 149 -17.70 37.90 16.30
C LEU A 149 -16.82 38.63 17.33
N VAL A 150 -15.56 38.21 17.49
CA VAL A 150 -14.62 38.92 18.39
C VAL A 150 -14.36 40.34 17.89
N GLY A 151 -14.22 40.55 16.58
CA GLY A 151 -14.05 41.86 15.98
C GLY A 151 -15.26 42.77 16.18
N ASP A 152 -16.46 42.24 15.94
CA ASP A 152 -17.73 42.97 16.07
C ASP A 152 -17.95 43.40 17.52
N VAL A 153 -17.77 42.48 18.48
CA VAL A 153 -17.89 42.78 19.92
C VAL A 153 -16.85 43.82 20.36
N ALA A 154 -15.60 43.71 19.90
CA ALA A 154 -14.58 44.70 20.23
C ALA A 154 -14.91 46.10 19.68
N HIS A 155 -15.56 46.17 18.51
CA HIS A 155 -16.01 47.42 17.93
C HIS A 155 -17.17 48.04 18.71
N GLU A 156 -18.18 47.22 19.06
CA GLU A 156 -19.33 47.67 19.83
C GLU A 156 -18.97 48.14 21.24
N LEU A 157 -17.94 47.55 21.87
CA LEU A 157 -17.46 47.96 23.20
C LEU A 157 -16.59 49.24 23.18
N ARG A 158 -15.91 49.55 22.07
CA ARG A 158 -15.04 50.74 21.97
C ARG A 158 -15.82 52.04 22.13
N THR A 159 -17.00 52.13 21.50
CA THR A 159 -17.85 53.33 21.51
C THR A 159 -18.34 53.72 22.92
N PRO A 160 -18.97 52.82 23.71
CA PRO A 160 -19.43 53.16 25.06
C PRO A 160 -18.27 53.42 26.03
N LEU A 161 -17.13 52.73 25.90
CA LEU A 161 -15.95 53.00 26.73
C LEU A 161 -15.40 54.41 26.47
N ALA A 162 -15.31 54.84 25.22
CA ALA A 162 -14.89 56.19 24.88
C ALA A 162 -15.84 57.27 25.46
N THR A 163 -17.14 56.98 25.52
CA THR A 163 -18.10 57.90 26.16
C THR A 163 -17.96 57.95 27.68
N LEU A 164 -17.59 56.84 28.34
CA LEU A 164 -17.35 56.82 29.79
C LEU A 164 -16.06 57.54 30.18
N ASP A 165 -14.98 57.39 29.40
CA ASP A 165 -13.74 58.15 29.61
C ASP A 165 -13.98 59.66 29.48
N GLY A 166 -14.78 60.09 28.49
CA GLY A 166 -15.15 61.50 28.34
C GLY A 166 -15.93 62.09 29.52
N TYR A 167 -16.60 61.26 30.33
CA TYR A 167 -17.25 61.69 31.58
C TYR A 167 -16.28 61.80 32.77
N LEU A 168 -15.14 61.13 32.73
CA LEU A 168 -14.13 61.16 33.79
C LEU A 168 -13.09 62.27 33.58
N GLU A 169 -12.93 62.74 32.34
CA GLU A 169 -12.02 63.84 31.98
C GLU A 169 -12.69 65.23 31.98
N GLY A 170 -14.03 65.28 32.09
CA GLY A 170 -14.84 66.50 32.09
C GLY A 170 -15.27 67.02 33.46
#